data_AF-A0A2M7RQX4-F1
#
_entry.id   AF-A0A2M7RQX4-F1
#
_cell.length_a   1.000
_cell.length_b   1.000
_cell.length_c   1.000
_cell.angle_alpha   90.00
_cell.angle_beta   90.00
_cell.angle_gamma   90.00
#
_symmetry.space_group_name_H-M   'P 1'
#
loop_
_entity.id
_entity.type
_entity.pdbx_description
1 polymer ?
#
loop_
_entity_poly.entity_id
_entity_poly.type
_entity_poly.pdbx_seq_one_letter_code
_entity_poly.pdbx_strand_id
1 'polypeptide(L)'
;MEQKEITTKQLVANKQNALKGGVKSPKGKAISRYNAMKHGLLCNEVLIEGEDEKTLLQLERSIRAAIQPVGELELLLTDRIIANIWRLKRAMKVERNSMEWHKNYESPFEERSAIPLLDFQKSREKISEMIANGSTERILRYETTIERGIYKALHELQRIQAARAGDKPFTPLAIDLDVSGDL
;
A
#
# COMPACT_ATOMS: atom_id res chain seq x y z
N MET A 1 1.93 28.49 -6.11
CA MET A 1 1.50 27.85 -4.85
C MET A 1 0.79 28.91 -4.04
N GLU A 2 -0.52 28.79 -3.88
CA GLU A 2 -1.35 29.78 -3.19
C GLU A 2 -1.13 29.63 -1.68
N GLN A 3 -0.46 30.61 -1.06
CA GLN A 3 -0.28 30.64 0.39
C GLN A 3 -1.62 30.98 1.02
N LYS A 4 -2.18 30.04 1.78
CA LYS A 4 -3.44 30.25 2.50
C LYS A 4 -3.21 31.30 3.59
N GLU A 5 -3.68 32.53 3.38
CA GLU A 5 -3.57 33.61 4.36
C GLU A 5 -4.25 33.24 5.67
N ILE A 6 -3.49 33.26 6.76
CA ILE A 6 -4.00 32.94 8.09
C ILE A 6 -4.81 34.13 8.59
N THR A 7 -6.10 33.90 8.82
CA THR A 7 -7.01 34.96 9.28
C THR A 7 -6.64 35.46 10.68
N THR A 8 -6.93 36.72 10.97
CA THR A 8 -6.66 37.35 12.27
C THR A 8 -7.30 36.58 13.43
N LYS A 9 -8.47 35.97 13.20
CA LYS A 9 -9.14 35.10 14.17
C LYS A 9 -8.35 33.83 14.49
N GLN A 10 -7.70 33.21 13.50
CA GLN A 10 -6.85 32.04 13.70
C GLN A 10 -5.56 32.38 14.46
N LEU A 11 -4.96 33.55 14.20
CA LEU A 11 -3.78 34.01 14.93
C LEU A 11 -4.07 34.21 16.43
N VAL A 12 -5.22 34.82 16.76
CA VAL A 12 -5.65 35.03 18.15
C VAL A 12 -5.94 33.70 18.85
N ALA A 13 -6.63 32.78 18.17
CA ALA A 13 -6.90 31.44 18.70
C ALA A 13 -5.60 30.64 18.94
N ASN A 14 -4.64 30.70 18.03
CA ASN A 14 -3.34 30.02 18.17
C ASN A 14 -2.53 30.56 19.36
N LYS A 15 -2.49 31.89 19.55
CA LYS A 15 -1.86 32.50 20.73
C LYS A 15 -2.52 32.04 22.03
N GLN A 16 -3.85 32.01 22.07
CA GLN A 16 -4.59 31.54 23.26
C GLN A 16 -4.40 30.06 23.54
N ASN A 17 -4.30 29.22 22.51
CA ASN A 17 -4.05 27.79 22.65
C ASN A 17 -2.60 27.49 23.10
N ALA A 18 -1.61 28.28 22.64
CA ALA A 18 -0.23 28.17 23.09
C ALA A 18 -0.06 28.43 24.60
N LEU A 19 -0.86 29.34 25.15
CA LEU A 19 -0.85 29.69 26.58
C LEU A 19 -1.46 28.59 27.47
N LYS A 20 -2.27 27.67 26.92
CA LYS A 20 -2.93 26.61 27.71
C LYS A 20 -2.01 25.42 28.04
N GLY A 21 -0.83 25.35 27.41
CA GLY A 21 0.08 24.22 27.51
C GLY A 21 -0.52 22.96 26.85
N GLY A 22 0.27 22.27 26.03
CA GLY A 22 -0.20 21.09 25.29
C GLY A 22 -0.84 20.01 26.16
N VAL A 23 -1.51 19.05 25.53
CA VAL A 23 -2.35 18.07 26.25
C VAL A 23 -1.55 17.32 27.32
N LYS A 24 -1.95 17.49 28.59
CA LYS A 24 -1.18 17.01 29.76
C LYS A 24 -1.55 15.60 30.22
N SER A 25 -2.71 15.08 29.82
CA SER A 25 -3.13 13.73 30.21
C SER A 25 -2.43 12.67 29.34
N PRO A 26 -2.10 11.48 29.87
CA PRO A 26 -1.52 10.39 29.08
C PRO A 26 -2.40 9.99 27.88
N LYS A 27 -3.71 9.87 28.11
CA LYS A 27 -4.73 9.61 27.08
C LYS A 27 -4.77 10.72 26.02
N GLY A 28 -4.63 11.97 26.45
CA GLY A 28 -4.64 13.12 25.55
C GLY A 28 -3.34 13.34 24.79
N LYS A 29 -2.17 12.96 25.36
CA LYS A 29 -0.91 12.86 24.62
C LYS A 29 -0.96 11.76 23.57
N ALA A 30 -1.55 10.60 23.89
CA ALA A 30 -1.75 9.53 22.92
C ALA A 30 -2.63 10.00 21.75
N ILE A 31 -3.73 10.69 22.03
CA ILE A 31 -4.61 11.30 21.01
C ILE A 31 -3.87 12.38 20.20
N SER A 32 -3.06 13.23 20.85
CA SER A 32 -2.25 14.24 20.17
C SER A 32 -1.14 13.63 19.29
N ARG A 33 -0.56 12.50 19.71
CA ARG A 33 0.39 11.71 18.93
C ARG A 33 -0.29 11.05 17.73
N TYR A 34 -1.51 10.54 17.93
CA TYR A 34 -2.39 10.06 16.87
C TYR A 34 -2.76 11.16 15.86
N ASN A 35 -2.91 12.42 16.29
CA ASN A 35 -3.14 13.55 15.39
C ASN A 35 -1.87 13.94 14.60
N ALA A 36 -0.67 13.77 15.16
CA ALA A 36 0.58 13.89 14.40
C ALA A 36 0.75 12.72 13.40
N MET A 37 0.20 11.56 13.74
CA MET A 37 0.13 10.35 12.90
C MET A 37 -1.09 10.26 11.98
N LYS A 38 -2.01 11.24 11.99
CA LYS A 38 -3.12 11.31 11.01
C LYS A 38 -2.63 11.30 9.56
N HIS A 39 -1.36 11.61 9.38
CA HIS A 39 -0.59 11.32 8.20
C HIS A 39 0.42 10.24 8.60
N GLY A 40 0.05 8.96 8.45
CA GLY A 40 1.02 7.88 8.58
C GLY A 40 2.18 8.22 7.65
N LEU A 41 3.37 8.45 8.20
CA LEU A 41 4.52 8.98 7.46
C LEU A 41 4.80 8.15 6.20
N LEU A 42 4.56 6.83 6.27
CA LEU A 42 4.71 5.91 5.15
C LEU A 42 3.53 5.88 4.16
N CYS A 43 2.35 6.34 4.56
CA CYS A 43 1.14 6.37 3.73
C CYS A 43 1.09 7.62 2.85
N ASN A 44 1.45 8.80 3.36
CA ASN A 44 1.54 9.99 2.50
C ASN A 44 2.60 9.81 1.40
N GLU A 45 3.70 9.13 1.72
CA GLU A 45 4.77 8.80 0.77
C GLU A 45 4.38 7.68 -0.22
N VAL A 46 3.27 6.97 0.01
CA VAL A 46 2.84 5.91 -0.92
C VAL A 46 2.00 6.47 -2.06
N LEU A 47 1.31 7.59 -1.89
CA LEU A 47 0.44 8.18 -2.91
C LEU A 47 1.27 8.73 -4.07
N ILE A 48 0.86 8.45 -5.31
CA ILE A 48 1.44 9.07 -6.51
C ILE A 48 0.41 9.98 -7.20
N GLU A 49 0.88 10.83 -8.11
CA GLU A 49 0.02 11.71 -8.90
C GLU A 49 -1.08 10.90 -9.64
N GLY A 50 -2.33 11.38 -9.56
CA GLY A 50 -3.48 10.74 -10.18
C GLY A 50 -4.16 9.64 -9.34
N GLU A 51 -3.67 9.36 -8.12
CA GLU A 51 -4.34 8.45 -7.18
C GLU A 51 -5.31 9.19 -6.23
N ASP A 52 -6.37 8.50 -5.82
CA ASP A 52 -7.38 9.07 -4.92
C ASP A 52 -6.98 8.95 -3.44
N GLU A 53 -6.54 10.06 -2.87
CA GLU A 53 -6.21 10.21 -1.45
C GLU A 53 -7.38 9.78 -0.55
N LYS A 54 -8.64 10.03 -0.93
CA LYS A 54 -9.80 9.66 -0.10
C LYS A 54 -9.92 8.15 0.03
N THR A 55 -9.64 7.41 -1.04
CA THR A 55 -9.63 5.95 -1.02
C THR A 55 -8.52 5.41 -0.13
N LEU A 56 -7.33 6.03 -0.15
CA LEU A 56 -6.23 5.67 0.76
C LEU A 56 -6.60 5.93 2.23
N LEU A 57 -7.16 7.11 2.54
CA LEU A 57 -7.63 7.44 3.89
C LEU A 57 -8.74 6.51 4.37
N GLN A 58 -9.62 6.05 3.48
CA GLN A 58 -10.64 5.06 3.82
C GLN A 58 -10.01 3.70 4.14
N LEU A 59 -9.04 3.25 3.35
CA LEU A 59 -8.29 2.02 3.62
C LEU A 59 -7.58 2.12 4.97
N GLU A 60 -6.85 3.20 5.22
CA GLU A 60 -6.15 3.45 6.48
C GLU A 60 -7.12 3.36 7.67
N ARG A 61 -8.25 4.08 7.61
CA ARG A 61 -9.26 4.03 8.67
C ARG A 61 -9.77 2.62 8.93
N SER A 62 -10.07 1.87 7.86
CA SER A 62 -10.56 0.50 7.96
C SER A 62 -9.53 -0.44 8.60
N ILE A 63 -8.27 -0.37 8.16
CA ILE A 63 -7.20 -1.24 8.66
C ILE A 63 -6.85 -0.90 10.10
N ARG A 64 -6.72 0.39 10.45
CA ARG A 64 -6.47 0.81 11.83
C ARG A 64 -7.61 0.42 12.78
N ALA A 65 -8.87 0.51 12.33
CA ALA A 65 -10.02 0.08 13.12
C ALA A 65 -10.01 -1.42 13.41
N ALA A 66 -9.57 -2.23 12.44
CA ALA A 66 -9.43 -3.68 12.62
C ALA A 66 -8.23 -4.07 13.51
N ILE A 67 -7.09 -3.42 13.31
CA ILE A 67 -5.84 -3.76 14.01
C ILE A 67 -5.79 -3.19 15.43
N GLN A 68 -6.38 -2.01 15.67
CA GLN A 68 -6.32 -1.29 16.95
C GLN A 68 -4.89 -1.15 17.50
N PRO A 69 -3.97 -0.53 16.74
CA PRO A 69 -2.58 -0.45 17.14
C PRO A 69 -2.37 0.41 18.38
N VAL A 70 -1.53 -0.06 19.30
CA VAL A 70 -1.13 0.68 20.51
C VAL A 70 0.39 0.85 20.54
N GLY A 71 0.83 2.09 20.79
CA GLY A 71 2.25 2.41 20.82
C GLY A 71 2.88 2.50 19.44
N GLU A 72 4.14 2.94 19.40
CA GLU A 72 4.80 3.35 18.15
C GLU A 72 5.17 2.18 17.24
N LEU A 73 5.52 1.01 17.81
CA LEU A 73 5.87 -0.17 17.03
C LEU A 73 4.68 -0.76 16.29
N GLU A 74 3.53 -0.93 16.96
CA GLU A 74 2.31 -1.44 16.31
C GLU A 74 1.82 -0.47 15.23
N LEU A 75 1.95 0.84 15.48
CA LEU A 75 1.60 1.88 14.53
C LEU A 75 2.49 1.83 13.29
N LEU A 76 3.81 1.69 13.45
CA LEU A 76 4.75 1.54 12.34
C LEU A 76 4.44 0.30 11.49
N LEU A 77 4.18 -0.84 12.13
CA LEU A 77 3.82 -2.08 11.41
C LEU A 77 2.48 -1.94 10.69
N THR A 78 1.49 -1.29 11.31
CA THR A 78 0.20 -0.99 10.69
C THR A 78 0.39 -0.11 9.45
N ASP A 79 1.20 0.94 9.54
CA ASP A 79 1.50 1.82 8.41
C ASP A 79 2.20 1.07 7.28
N ARG A 80 3.10 0.13 7.62
CA ARG A 80 3.77 -0.74 6.64
C ARG A 80 2.78 -1.66 5.94
N ILE A 81 1.83 -2.25 6.66
CA ILE A 81 0.75 -3.08 6.11
C ILE A 81 -0.09 -2.26 5.13
N ILE A 82 -0.56 -1.08 5.53
CA ILE A 82 -1.38 -0.20 4.69
C ILE A 82 -0.63 0.20 3.42
N ALA A 83 0.62 0.63 3.55
CA ALA A 83 1.43 1.04 2.41
C ALA A 83 1.68 -0.12 1.44
N ASN A 84 1.90 -1.35 1.94
CA ASN A 84 2.05 -2.52 1.08
C ASN A 84 0.73 -2.93 0.40
N ILE A 85 -0.41 -2.88 1.11
CA ILE A 85 -1.72 -3.11 0.49
C ILE A 85 -1.97 -2.10 -0.64
N TRP A 86 -1.61 -0.83 -0.44
CA TRP A 86 -1.74 0.19 -1.49
C TRP A 86 -0.87 -0.12 -2.70
N ARG A 87 0.40 -0.49 -2.49
CA ARG A 87 1.31 -0.93 -3.57
C ARG A 87 0.78 -2.15 -4.30
N LEU A 88 0.18 -3.11 -3.60
CA LEU A 88 -0.43 -4.29 -4.21
C LEU A 88 -1.61 -3.90 -5.10
N LYS A 89 -2.51 -3.05 -4.62
CA LYS A 89 -3.62 -2.52 -5.44
C LYS A 89 -3.12 -1.79 -6.70
N ARG A 90 -2.01 -1.06 -6.59
CA ARG A 90 -1.37 -0.42 -7.73
C ARG A 90 -0.81 -1.45 -8.71
N ALA A 91 -0.10 -2.46 -8.23
CA ALA A 91 0.45 -3.53 -9.07
C ALA A 91 -0.65 -4.19 -9.90
N MET A 92 -1.76 -4.58 -9.26
CA MET A 92 -2.93 -5.14 -9.95
C MET A 92 -3.56 -4.16 -10.97
N LYS A 93 -3.59 -2.85 -10.67
CA LYS A 93 -4.11 -1.85 -11.62
C LYS A 93 -3.19 -1.72 -12.84
N VAL A 94 -1.87 -1.75 -12.64
CA VAL A 94 -0.87 -1.72 -13.71
C VAL A 94 -0.93 -2.98 -14.54
N GLU A 95 -1.06 -4.15 -13.90
CA GLU A 95 -1.24 -5.45 -14.56
C GLU A 95 -2.44 -5.41 -15.52
N ARG A 96 -3.63 -5.04 -14.99
CA ARG A 96 -4.85 -4.93 -15.79
C ARG A 96 -4.68 -3.96 -16.96
N ASN A 97 -4.09 -2.78 -16.72
CA ASN A 97 -3.87 -1.80 -17.77
C ASN A 97 -2.87 -2.31 -18.83
N SER A 98 -1.84 -3.04 -18.43
CA SER A 98 -0.87 -3.67 -19.34
C SER A 98 -1.56 -4.71 -20.23
N MET A 99 -2.39 -5.58 -19.64
CA MET A 99 -3.15 -6.58 -20.40
C MET A 99 -4.14 -5.94 -21.37
N GLU A 100 -4.88 -4.92 -20.93
CA GLU A 100 -5.80 -4.17 -21.80
C GLU A 100 -5.06 -3.46 -22.95
N TRP A 101 -3.89 -2.90 -22.68
CA TRP A 101 -3.07 -2.29 -23.73
C TRP A 101 -2.64 -3.34 -24.76
N HIS A 102 -2.11 -4.50 -24.34
CA HIS A 102 -1.70 -5.55 -25.26
C HIS A 102 -2.89 -6.10 -26.07
N LYS A 103 -4.06 -6.29 -25.44
CA LYS A 103 -5.28 -6.76 -26.12
C LYS A 103 -5.74 -5.79 -27.21
N ASN A 104 -5.84 -4.51 -26.87
CA ASN A 104 -6.44 -3.49 -27.73
C ASN A 104 -5.42 -2.81 -28.66
N TYR A 105 -4.12 -3.04 -28.48
CA TYR A 105 -3.09 -2.55 -29.37
C TYR A 105 -3.19 -3.27 -30.72
N GLU A 106 -3.72 -2.59 -31.73
CA GLU A 106 -3.61 -3.01 -33.12
C GLU A 106 -2.32 -2.42 -33.68
N SER A 107 -1.39 -3.29 -34.09
CA SER A 107 -0.17 -2.81 -34.74
C SER A 107 -0.56 -2.15 -36.07
N PRO A 108 -0.12 -0.90 -36.34
CA PRO A 108 -0.36 -0.24 -37.62
C PRO A 108 0.22 -1.01 -38.82
N PHE A 109 1.08 -2.00 -38.55
CA PHE A 109 1.77 -2.81 -39.54
C PHE A 109 1.23 -4.25 -39.61
N GLU A 110 0.23 -4.61 -38.80
CA GLU A 110 -0.40 -5.94 -38.86
C GLU A 110 -1.60 -5.94 -39.81
N GLU A 111 -1.42 -6.56 -40.97
CA GLU A 111 -2.53 -6.84 -41.88
C GLU A 111 -3.31 -8.07 -41.39
N ARG A 112 -4.64 -7.93 -41.32
CA ARG A 112 -5.56 -9.02 -40.98
C ARG A 112 -5.41 -10.13 -42.02
N SER A 113 -5.16 -11.37 -41.60
CA SER A 113 -5.01 -12.48 -42.54
C SER A 113 -6.38 -12.85 -43.09
N ALA A 114 -6.51 -12.92 -44.42
CA ALA A 114 -7.71 -13.45 -45.06
C ALA A 114 -7.99 -14.93 -44.73
N ILE A 115 -7.01 -15.65 -44.16
CA ILE A 115 -7.11 -17.04 -43.72
C ILE A 115 -7.48 -17.09 -42.23
N PRO A 116 -8.68 -17.61 -41.86
CA PRO A 116 -9.15 -17.61 -40.47
C PRO A 116 -8.27 -18.38 -39.49
N LEU A 117 -7.65 -19.49 -39.92
CA LEU A 117 -6.73 -20.28 -39.09
C LEU A 117 -5.48 -19.48 -38.71
N LEU A 118 -4.94 -18.68 -39.64
CA LEU A 118 -3.75 -17.87 -39.41
C LEU A 118 -4.08 -16.66 -38.52
N ASP A 119 -5.26 -16.06 -38.67
CA ASP A 119 -5.76 -15.03 -37.75
C ASP A 119 -5.93 -15.57 -36.31
N PHE A 120 -6.43 -16.80 -36.17
CA PHE A 120 -6.54 -17.46 -34.87
C PHE A 120 -5.16 -17.75 -34.26
N GLN A 121 -4.20 -18.20 -35.05
CA GLN A 121 -2.83 -18.45 -34.58
C GLN A 121 -2.15 -17.16 -34.10
N LYS A 122 -2.21 -16.08 -34.90
CA LYS A 122 -1.70 -14.74 -34.51
C LYS A 122 -2.34 -14.23 -33.22
N SER A 123 -3.66 -14.44 -33.06
CA SER A 123 -4.38 -14.08 -31.83
C SER A 123 -3.85 -14.83 -30.61
N ARG A 124 -3.49 -16.11 -30.76
CA ARG A 124 -2.90 -16.92 -29.68
C ARG A 124 -1.48 -16.48 -29.35
N GLU A 125 -0.66 -16.18 -30.35
CA GLU A 125 0.70 -15.66 -30.16
C GLU A 125 0.68 -14.34 -29.39
N LYS A 126 -0.23 -13.42 -29.76
CA LYS A 126 -0.44 -12.16 -29.04
C LYS A 126 -0.84 -12.34 -27.58
N ILE A 127 -1.72 -13.30 -27.27
CA ILE A 127 -2.07 -13.65 -25.89
C ILE A 127 -0.85 -14.23 -25.15
N SER A 128 -0.07 -15.08 -25.82
CA SER A 128 1.15 -15.66 -25.24
C SER A 128 2.17 -14.58 -24.89
N GLU A 129 2.41 -13.62 -25.78
CA GLU A 129 3.31 -12.48 -25.55
C GLU A 129 2.80 -11.54 -24.44
N MET A 130 1.48 -11.32 -24.36
CA MET A 130 0.88 -10.56 -23.27
C MET A 130 1.17 -11.19 -21.89
N ILE A 131 1.14 -12.52 -21.80
CA ILE A 131 1.36 -13.24 -20.55
C ILE A 131 2.87 -13.37 -20.24
N ALA A 132 3.69 -13.61 -21.24
CA ALA A 132 5.11 -13.94 -21.08
C ALA A 132 6.07 -12.73 -21.23
N ASN A 133 5.57 -11.49 -21.30
CA ASN A 133 6.45 -10.34 -21.42
C ASN A 133 7.13 -9.98 -20.08
N GLY A 134 8.33 -9.38 -20.18
CA GLY A 134 9.12 -8.98 -19.01
C GLY A 134 8.46 -7.90 -18.13
N SER A 135 7.42 -7.21 -18.59
CA SER A 135 6.66 -6.29 -17.74
C SER A 135 5.72 -7.06 -16.80
N THR A 136 5.01 -8.07 -17.32
CA THR A 136 4.18 -8.98 -16.52
C THR A 136 5.02 -9.71 -15.46
N GLU A 137 6.18 -10.25 -15.86
CA GLU A 137 7.08 -10.94 -14.94
C GLU A 137 7.60 -10.00 -13.82
N ARG A 138 7.95 -8.76 -14.16
CA ARG A 138 8.35 -7.75 -13.16
C ARG A 138 7.21 -7.50 -12.18
N ILE A 139 5.98 -7.28 -12.67
CA ILE A 139 4.81 -7.04 -11.82
C ILE A 139 4.60 -8.19 -10.83
N LEU A 140 4.60 -9.45 -11.30
CA LEU A 140 4.44 -10.64 -10.45
C LEU A 140 5.54 -10.76 -9.37
N ARG A 141 6.79 -10.41 -9.70
CA ARG A 141 7.89 -10.36 -8.71
C ARG A 141 7.68 -9.27 -7.66
N TYR A 142 7.19 -8.10 -8.07
CA TYR A 142 6.83 -7.02 -7.14
C TYR A 142 5.67 -7.45 -6.24
N GLU A 143 4.62 -8.07 -6.78
CA GLU A 143 3.48 -8.59 -6.01
C GLU A 143 3.93 -9.58 -4.95
N THR A 144 4.72 -10.59 -5.34
CA THR A 144 5.27 -11.59 -4.41
C THR A 144 6.05 -10.94 -3.27
N THR A 145 6.85 -9.92 -3.59
CA THR A 145 7.66 -9.19 -2.61
C THR A 145 6.78 -8.36 -1.66
N ILE A 146 5.76 -7.69 -2.21
CA ILE A 146 4.81 -6.88 -1.45
C ILE A 146 3.99 -7.78 -0.51
N GLU A 147 3.47 -8.90 -1.00
CA GLU A 147 2.69 -9.86 -0.21
C GLU A 147 3.51 -10.44 0.94
N ARG A 148 4.75 -10.89 0.67
CA ARG A 148 5.68 -11.32 1.73
C ARG A 148 5.88 -10.21 2.77
N GLY A 149 5.98 -8.96 2.32
CA GLY A 149 6.06 -7.79 3.20
C GLY A 149 4.82 -7.58 4.07
N ILE A 150 3.62 -7.82 3.53
CA ILE A 150 2.35 -7.76 4.28
C ILE A 150 2.32 -8.85 5.35
N TYR A 151 2.56 -10.11 4.98
CA TYR A 151 2.51 -11.23 5.92
C TYR A 151 3.55 -11.10 7.03
N LYS A 152 4.79 -10.70 6.70
CA LYS A 152 5.82 -10.43 7.71
C LYS A 152 5.37 -9.36 8.68
N ALA A 153 4.91 -8.20 8.21
CA ALA A 153 4.46 -7.12 9.08
C ALA A 153 3.24 -7.52 9.94
N LEU A 154 2.31 -8.30 9.39
CA LEU A 154 1.16 -8.82 10.12
C LEU A 154 1.56 -9.80 11.22
N HIS A 155 2.48 -10.73 10.93
CA HIS A 155 3.00 -11.67 11.94
C HIS A 155 3.71 -10.93 13.07
N GLU A 156 4.58 -9.97 12.75
CA GLU A 156 5.25 -9.15 13.76
C GLU A 156 4.26 -8.41 14.66
N LEU A 157 3.24 -7.80 14.04
CA LEU A 157 2.19 -7.07 14.75
C LEU A 157 1.40 -7.98 15.67
N GLN A 158 0.97 -9.14 15.18
CA GLN A 158 0.25 -10.15 15.97
C GLN A 158 1.07 -10.62 17.17
N ARG A 159 2.39 -10.79 17.03
CA ARG A 159 3.28 -11.16 18.14
C ARG A 159 3.33 -10.07 19.22
N ILE A 160 3.48 -8.81 18.82
CA ILE A 160 3.50 -7.68 19.77
C ILE A 160 2.15 -7.58 20.48
N GLN A 161 1.05 -7.74 19.75
CA GLN A 161 -0.30 -7.68 20.33
C GLN A 161 -0.59 -8.87 21.27
N ALA A 162 -0.15 -10.09 20.94
CA ALA A 162 -0.27 -11.25 21.81
C ALA A 162 0.53 -11.07 23.11
N ALA A 163 1.79 -10.65 23.00
CA ALA A 163 2.63 -10.37 24.17
C ALA A 163 2.02 -9.30 25.08
N ARG A 164 1.35 -8.28 24.49
CA ARG A 164 0.61 -7.25 25.23
C ARG A 164 -0.65 -7.80 25.91
N ALA A 165 -1.36 -8.74 25.28
CA ALA A 165 -2.55 -9.38 25.84
C ALA A 165 -2.24 -10.35 26.99
N GLY A 166 -0.96 -10.63 27.25
CA GLY A 166 -0.52 -11.64 28.23
C GLY A 166 -0.51 -13.06 27.67
N ASP A 167 -0.82 -13.23 26.38
CA ASP A 167 -0.66 -14.50 25.68
C ASP A 167 0.82 -14.76 25.39
N LYS A 168 1.23 -16.02 25.50
CA LYS A 168 2.55 -16.43 25.02
C LYS A 168 2.55 -16.28 23.50
N PRO A 169 3.31 -15.34 22.91
CA PRO A 169 3.30 -15.17 21.47
C PRO A 169 3.73 -16.48 20.82
N PHE A 170 3.04 -16.89 19.75
CA PHE A 170 3.48 -18.03 18.95
C PHE A 170 4.94 -17.78 18.53
N THR A 171 5.85 -18.59 19.04
CA THR A 171 7.23 -18.58 18.57
C THR A 171 7.20 -18.90 17.09
N PRO A 172 7.95 -18.17 16.24
CA PRO A 172 8.01 -18.52 14.84
C PRO A 172 8.45 -19.97 14.73
N LEU A 173 7.68 -20.79 14.01
CA LEU A 173 8.19 -22.03 13.46
C LEU A 173 9.22 -21.62 12.40
N ALA A 174 10.42 -21.24 12.83
CA ALA A 174 11.51 -20.86 11.94
C ALA A 174 11.94 -22.14 11.22
N ILE A 175 11.30 -22.44 10.10
CA ILE A 175 11.97 -23.13 9.01
C ILE A 175 12.51 -22.00 8.14
N ASP A 176 13.79 -21.68 8.31
CA ASP A 176 14.56 -21.01 7.27
C ASP A 176 14.52 -21.93 6.05
N LEU A 177 13.59 -21.67 5.14
CA LEU A 177 13.75 -22.10 3.75
C LEU A 177 14.35 -20.91 3.03
N ASP A 178 15.68 -20.86 3.09
CA ASP A 178 16.44 -20.12 2.11
C ASP A 178 16.20 -20.81 0.75
N VAL A 179 15.20 -20.35 0.01
CA VAL A 179 15.09 -20.67 -1.41
C VAL A 179 15.80 -19.55 -2.15
N SER A 180 17.13 -19.57 -2.03
CA SER A 180 18.04 -19.06 -3.05
C SER A 180 17.82 -19.90 -4.30
N GLY A 181 16.74 -19.61 -5.02
CA GLY A 181 16.52 -20.13 -6.36
C GLY A 181 17.29 -19.25 -7.34
N ASP A 182 18.52 -19.64 -7.63
CA ASP A 182 19.21 -19.22 -8.85
C ASP A 182 18.35 -19.66 -10.04
N LEU A 183 17.88 -18.69 -10.83
CA LEU A 183 17.48 -18.83 -12.22
C LEU A 183 18.06 -17.65 -13.00
#